data_AF-A0A8S9K6G3-F1
#
_entry.id   AF-A0A8S9K6G3-F1
#
_cell.length_a   1.000
_cell.length_b   1.000
_cell.length_c   1.000
_cell.angle_alpha   90.00
_cell.angle_beta   90.00
_cell.angle_gamma   90.00
#
_symmetry.space_group_name_H-M   'P 1'
#
loop_
_entity.id
_entity.type
_entity.pdbx_description
1 polymer ?
#
loop_
_entity_poly.entity_id
_entity_poly.type
_entity_poly.pdbx_seq_one_letter_code
_entity_poly.pdbx_strand_id
1 'polypeptide(L)'
;MSEELSGDERSFRAERLYVNKLNVILVQIVKHEWPAKWRSFIPDLVKAAKTSETLCENCMAILKLLSEEVFDFSKGEMTQQKIKEMKESLNRQVRLFW
;
A
#
# COMPACT_ATOMS: atom_id res chain seq x y z
N MET A 1 23.32 -14.53 31.91
CA MET A 1 23.15 -14.74 30.46
C MET A 1 21.76 -15.32 30.24
N SER A 2 20.77 -14.67 29.66
CA SER A 2 20.61 -13.34 29.07
C SER A 2 19.11 -13.29 28.68
N GLU A 3 18.26 -12.80 29.59
CA GLU A 3 16.80 -12.72 29.43
C GLU A 3 16.34 -11.42 28.73
N GLU A 4 17.23 -10.69 28.07
CA GLU A 4 16.91 -9.37 27.47
C GLU A 4 16.61 -9.41 25.97
N LEU A 5 16.63 -10.56 25.30
CA LEU A 5 16.31 -10.67 23.86
C LEU A 5 14.80 -10.80 23.54
N SER A 6 13.94 -10.86 24.56
CA SER A 6 12.49 -11.07 24.40
C SER A 6 11.67 -9.76 24.29
N GLY A 7 12.25 -8.62 24.69
CA GLY A 7 11.59 -7.31 24.63
C GLY A 7 11.46 -6.74 23.21
N ASP A 8 12.43 -7.05 22.35
CA ASP A 8 12.49 -6.48 21.00
C ASP A 8 11.61 -7.22 20.00
N GLU A 9 11.51 -8.56 20.06
CA GLU A 9 10.69 -9.30 19.09
C GLU A 9 9.19 -8.99 19.22
N ARG A 10 8.67 -8.86 20.45
CA ARG A 10 7.25 -8.55 20.66
C ARG A 10 6.94 -7.11 20.26
N SER A 11 7.82 -6.18 20.58
CA SER A 11 7.68 -4.76 20.22
C SER A 11 7.76 -4.58 18.71
N PHE A 12 8.73 -5.21 18.06
CA PHE A 12 8.88 -5.21 16.61
C PHE A 12 7.68 -5.86 15.89
N ARG A 13 7.15 -6.97 16.41
CA ARG A 13 5.93 -7.60 15.86
C ARG A 13 4.70 -6.72 16.05
N ALA A 14 4.56 -6.07 17.19
CA ALA A 14 3.44 -5.17 17.47
C ALA A 14 3.48 -3.93 16.55
N GLU A 15 4.67 -3.35 16.37
CA GLU A 15 4.91 -2.22 15.48
C GLU A 15 4.61 -2.59 14.03
N ARG A 16 5.06 -3.77 13.57
CA ARG A 16 4.76 -4.27 12.22
C ARG A 16 3.26 -4.53 12.00
N LEU A 17 2.57 -5.09 13.00
CA LEU A 17 1.11 -5.28 12.95
C LEU A 17 0.38 -3.94 12.89
N TYR A 18 0.86 -2.94 13.63
CA TYR A 18 0.30 -1.59 13.62
C TYR A 18 0.47 -0.92 12.26
N VAL A 19 1.68 -0.93 11.69
CA VAL A 19 1.96 -0.40 10.35
C VAL A 19 1.11 -1.11 9.29
N ASN A 20 0.98 -2.44 9.37
CA ASN A 20 0.11 -3.18 8.46
C ASN A 20 -1.36 -2.74 8.55
N LYS A 21 -1.90 -2.51 9.76
CA LYS A 21 -3.27 -2.00 9.93
C LYS A 21 -3.43 -0.60 9.32
N LEU A 22 -2.45 0.28 9.51
CA LEU A 22 -2.45 1.60 8.88
C LEU A 22 -2.45 1.51 7.36
N ASN A 23 -1.64 0.62 6.78
CA ASN A 23 -1.60 0.38 5.34
C ASN A 23 -2.94 -0.10 4.80
N VAL A 24 -3.61 -1.01 5.51
CA VAL A 24 -4.96 -1.49 5.14
C VAL A 24 -5.97 -0.32 5.14
N ILE A 25 -5.98 0.51 6.19
CA ILE A 25 -6.87 1.68 6.28
C ILE A 25 -6.58 2.66 5.14
N LEU A 26 -5.30 2.94 4.87
CA LEU A 26 -4.87 3.81 3.78
C LEU A 26 -5.38 3.29 2.43
N VAL A 27 -5.26 1.99 2.16
CA VAL A 27 -5.76 1.37 0.92
C VAL A 27 -7.28 1.54 0.79
N GLN A 28 -8.05 1.40 1.89
CA GLN A 28 -9.49 1.64 1.85
C GLN A 28 -9.82 3.09 1.49
N ILE A 29 -9.10 4.08 2.01
CA ILE A 29 -9.27 5.50 1.63
C ILE A 29 -8.94 5.70 0.15
N VAL A 30 -7.81 5.15 -0.31
CA VAL A 30 -7.33 5.29 -1.69
C VAL A 30 -8.31 4.70 -2.70
N LYS A 31 -8.98 3.57 -2.40
CA LYS A 31 -10.02 2.98 -3.28
C LYS A 31 -11.15 3.97 -3.60
N HIS A 32 -11.54 4.80 -2.64
CA HIS A 32 -12.62 5.77 -2.84
C HIS A 32 -12.14 7.04 -3.54
N GLU A 33 -10.97 7.55 -3.13
CA GLU A 33 -10.47 8.88 -3.51
C GLU A 33 -9.60 8.88 -4.78
N TRP A 34 -8.85 7.81 -5.05
CA TRP A 34 -8.04 7.66 -6.26
C TRP A 34 -8.86 6.97 -7.37
N PRO A 35 -8.67 7.32 -8.65
CA PRO A 35 -7.73 8.31 -9.21
C PRO A 35 -8.29 9.74 -9.33
N ALA A 36 -9.59 9.97 -9.10
CA ALA A 36 -10.23 11.23 -9.44
C ALA A 36 -9.84 12.40 -8.52
N LYS A 37 -9.85 12.18 -7.19
CA LYS A 37 -9.66 13.21 -6.17
C LYS A 37 -8.23 13.28 -5.64
N TRP A 38 -7.54 12.14 -5.53
CA TRP A 38 -6.17 12.07 -5.01
C TRP A 38 -5.13 11.66 -6.06
N ARG A 39 -5.04 12.39 -7.18
CA ARG A 39 -4.17 12.03 -8.32
C ARG A 39 -2.68 11.86 -7.99
N SER A 40 -2.18 12.56 -6.98
CA SER A 40 -0.77 12.53 -6.58
C SER A 40 -0.39 11.32 -5.74
N PHE A 41 -1.35 10.48 -5.31
CA PHE A 41 -1.09 9.36 -4.39
C PHE A 41 0.10 8.47 -4.83
N ILE A 42 0.08 7.94 -6.05
CA ILE A 42 1.17 7.09 -6.53
C ILE A 42 2.47 7.88 -6.76
N PRO A 43 2.48 9.08 -7.39
CA PRO A 43 3.69 9.91 -7.44
C PRO A 43 4.33 10.19 -6.07
N ASP A 44 3.52 10.50 -5.06
CA ASP A 44 3.97 10.78 -3.70
C ASP A 44 4.49 9.50 -3.03
N LEU A 45 3.83 8.36 -3.25
CA LEU A 45 4.28 7.04 -2.79
C LEU A 45 5.62 6.64 -3.42
N VAL A 46 5.79 6.85 -4.73
CA VAL A 46 7.06 6.63 -5.44
C VAL A 46 8.18 7.50 -4.85
N LYS A 47 7.88 8.76 -4.54
CA LYS A 47 8.84 9.69 -3.93
C LYS A 47 9.24 9.23 -2.53
N ALA A 48 8.28 8.78 -1.72
CA ALA A 48 8.53 8.23 -0.39
C ALA A 48 9.40 6.96 -0.46
N ALA A 49 9.14 6.06 -1.41
CA ALA A 49 9.92 4.85 -1.62
C ALA A 49 11.40 5.12 -1.92
N LYS A 50 11.72 6.25 -2.56
CA LYS A 50 13.12 6.65 -2.85
C LYS A 50 13.88 7.21 -1.65
N THR A 51 13.21 7.41 -0.51
CA THR A 51 13.82 8.06 0.67
C THR A 51 14.58 7.06 1.54
N SER A 52 14.12 5.81 1.65
CA SER A 52 14.83 4.75 2.36
C SER A 52 14.35 3.36 1.93
N GLU A 53 15.16 2.34 2.17
CA GLU A 53 14.81 0.95 1.87
C GLU A 53 13.58 0.48 2.68
N THR A 54 13.50 0.83 3.96
CA THR A 54 12.33 0.53 4.80
C THR A 54 11.05 1.18 4.28
N LEU A 55 11.15 2.43 3.77
CA LEU A 55 10.00 3.09 3.15
C LEU A 55 9.65 2.48 1.80
N CYS A 56 10.64 2.02 1.03
CA CYS A 56 10.42 1.29 -0.22
C CYS A 56 9.65 -0.02 0.04
N GLU A 57 10.08 -0.81 1.02
CA GLU A 57 9.38 -2.04 1.43
C GLU A 57 7.93 -1.76 1.81
N ASN A 58 7.70 -0.70 2.61
CA ASN A 58 6.36 -0.31 3.00
C ASN A 58 5.50 0.15 1.81
N CYS A 59 6.08 0.94 0.90
CA CYS A 59 5.40 1.38 -0.32
C CYS A 59 5.02 0.20 -1.22
N MET A 60 5.90 -0.79 -1.37
CA MET A 60 5.62 -2.01 -2.11
C MET A 60 4.52 -2.85 -1.44
N ALA A 61 4.49 -2.91 -0.11
CA ALA A 61 3.40 -3.57 0.62
C ALA A 61 2.04 -2.87 0.38
N ILE A 62 2.00 -1.54 0.40
CA ILE A 62 0.79 -0.76 0.10
C ILE A 62 0.34 -1.00 -1.34
N LEU A 63 1.26 -0.99 -2.32
CA LEU A 63 0.94 -1.26 -3.73
C LEU A 63 0.40 -2.67 -3.94
N LYS A 64 0.97 -3.66 -3.23
CA LYS A 64 0.48 -5.04 -3.27
C LYS A 64 -0.94 -5.15 -2.73
N LEU A 65 -1.21 -4.57 -1.56
CA LEU A 65 -2.56 -4.56 -0.96
C LEU A 65 -3.58 -3.84 -1.87
N LEU A 66 -3.18 -2.71 -2.46
CA LEU A 66 -4.03 -1.99 -3.41
C LEU A 66 -4.30 -2.82 -4.67
N SER A 67 -3.28 -3.51 -5.19
CA SER A 67 -3.45 -4.40 -6.34
C SER A 67 -4.34 -5.59 -6.00
N GLU A 68 -4.19 -6.21 -4.82
CA GLU A 68 -5.10 -7.28 -4.39
C GLU A 68 -6.54 -6.77 -4.33
N GLU A 69 -6.79 -5.61 -3.72
CA GLU A 69 -8.15 -5.06 -3.62
C GLU A 69 -8.75 -4.57 -4.95
N VAL A 70 -7.93 -4.10 -5.91
CA VAL A 70 -8.40 -3.65 -7.23
C VAL A 70 -8.58 -4.83 -8.22
N PHE A 71 -7.81 -5.90 -8.07
CA PHE A 71 -7.84 -7.05 -8.97
C PHE A 71 -8.67 -8.22 -8.43
N ASP A 72 -8.86 -8.33 -7.11
CA ASP A 72 -9.76 -9.31 -6.50
C ASP A 72 -11.22 -8.90 -6.69
N PHE A 73 -11.83 -9.42 -7.75
CA PHE A 73 -13.21 -9.16 -8.13
C PHE A 73 -14.23 -9.82 -7.20
N SER A 74 -13.78 -10.67 -6.26
CA SER A 74 -14.66 -11.53 -5.46
C SER A 74 -15.62 -10.76 -4.54
N LYS A 75 -15.31 -9.51 -4.18
CA LYS A 75 -16.11 -8.73 -3.21
C LYS A 75 -17.17 -7.81 -3.83
N GLY A 76 -17.15 -7.57 -5.14
CA GLY A 76 -18.15 -6.71 -5.81
C GLY A 76 -18.20 -5.24 -5.35
N GLU A 77 -17.22 -4.77 -4.58
CA GLU A 77 -17.21 -3.43 -3.97
C GLU A 77 -16.92 -2.29 -4.96
N MET A 78 -16.47 -2.61 -6.17
CA MET A 78 -16.12 -1.63 -7.20
C MET A 78 -16.75 -1.98 -8.55
N THR A 79 -17.20 -0.95 -9.27
CA THR A 79 -17.75 -1.12 -10.62
C THR A 79 -16.65 -1.51 -11.62
N GLN A 80 -16.99 -2.29 -12.65
CA GLN A 80 -16.01 -2.71 -13.67
C GLN A 80 -15.30 -1.54 -14.34
N GLN A 81 -16.00 -0.41 -14.55
CA GLN A 81 -15.41 0.80 -15.12
C GLN A 81 -14.34 1.42 -14.21
N LYS A 82 -14.64 1.55 -12.91
CA LYS A 82 -13.68 2.10 -11.94
C LYS A 82 -12.45 1.18 -11.79
N ILE A 83 -12.64 -0.14 -11.82
CA ILE A 83 -11.54 -1.10 -11.83
C ILE A 83 -10.66 -0.90 -13.08
N LYS A 84 -11.26 -0.77 -14.26
CA LYS A 84 -10.51 -0.56 -15.51
C LYS A 84 -9.66 0.71 -15.45
N GLU A 85 -10.24 1.82 -15.00
CA GLU A 85 -9.54 3.10 -14.83
C GLU A 85 -8.37 2.99 -13.84
N MET A 86 -8.58 2.31 -12.72
CA MET A 86 -7.56 2.09 -11.70
C MET A 86 -6.44 1.18 -12.21
N LYS A 87 -6.75 0.10 -12.92
CA LYS A 87 -5.75 -0.78 -13.55
C LYS A 87 -4.89 -0.03 -14.56
N GLU A 88 -5.52 0.74 -15.45
CA GLU A 88 -4.81 1.52 -16.44
C GLU A 88 -3.91 2.59 -15.81
N SER A 89 -4.40 3.27 -14.77
CA SER A 89 -3.62 4.29 -14.05
C SER A 89 -2.46 3.68 -13.28
N LEU A 90 -2.67 2.52 -12.64
CA LEU A 90 -1.61 1.78 -11.96
C LEU A 90 -0.54 1.33 -12.94
N ASN A 91 -0.91 0.74 -14.08
CA ASN A 91 0.04 0.31 -15.12
C ASN A 91 0.84 1.48 -15.71
N ARG A 92 0.23 2.67 -15.84
CA ARG A 92 0.95 3.87 -16.28
C ARG A 92 1.99 4.33 -15.26
N GLN A 93 1.66 4.26 -13.97
CA GLN A 93 2.47 4.86 -12.92
C GLN A 93 3.49 3.87 -12.31
N VAL A 94 3.23 2.56 -12.32
CA VAL A 94 4.20 1.52 -11.92
C VAL A 94 5.43 1.51 -12.84
N ARG A 95 5.31 1.96 -14.09
CA ARG A 95 6.47 2.22 -14.97
C ARG A 95 7.43 3.30 -14.44
N LEU A 96 7.06 4.07 -13.41
CA LEU A 96 7.98 5.02 -12.76
C LEU A 96 8.85 4.34 -11.69
N PHE A 97 8.54 3.10 -11.31
CA PHE A 97 9.35 2.28 -10.39
C PHE A 97 10.47 1.49 -11.09
N TRP A 98 10.38 1.26 -12.40
CA TRP A 98 11.36 0.50 -13.22
C TRP A 98 12.00 1.39 -14.28
#